data_AF-A0A1Y2GM17-F1
#
_entry.id   AF-A0A1Y2GM17-F1
#
_cell.length_a   1.000
_cell.length_b   1.000
_cell.length_c   1.000
_cell.angle_alpha   90.00
_cell.angle_beta   90.00
_cell.angle_gamma   90.00
#
_symmetry.space_group_name_H-M   'P 1'
#
loop_
_entity.id
_entity.type
_entity.pdbx_description
1 polymer ?
#
loop_
_entity_poly.entity_id
_entity_poly.type
_entity_poly.pdbx_seq_one_letter_code
_entity_poly.pdbx_strand_id
1 'polypeptide(L)'
;MKVRPIMIAYGWKVGSLEEMTTENLYGLNFDHGKRILLRLRSNYDQTQFLPFGMIMDTMLHELAHNAHNGHGDSFYRTWDKLREEYYSL
;
A
#
# COMPACT_ATOMS: atom_id res chain seq x y z
N MET A 1 -14.21 5.13 -2.22
CA MET A 1 -12.77 5.09 -1.89
C MET A 1 -12.20 3.78 -2.42
N LYS A 2 -11.19 3.82 -3.29
CA LYS A 2 -10.85 2.70 -4.20
C LYS A 2 -10.41 1.39 -3.51
N VAL A 3 -9.82 1.45 -2.31
CA VAL A 3 -9.40 0.26 -1.54
C VAL A 3 -10.39 -0.15 -0.43
N ARG A 4 -11.47 0.60 -0.23
CA ARG A 4 -12.43 0.35 0.86
C ARG A 4 -13.08 -1.04 0.78
N PRO A 5 -13.50 -1.56 -0.40
CA PRO A 5 -14.09 -2.90 -0.48
C PRO A 5 -13.13 -3.99 0.00
N ILE A 6 -11.85 -3.90 -0.40
CA ILE A 6 -10.78 -4.81 0.03
C ILE A 6 -10.61 -4.74 1.55
N MET A 7 -10.46 -3.54 2.12
CA MET A 7 -10.29 -3.40 3.57
C MET A 7 -11.46 -4.00 4.36
N ILE A 8 -12.69 -3.86 3.87
CA ILE A 8 -13.87 -4.48 4.47
C ILE A 8 -13.82 -6.01 4.37
N ALA A 9 -13.49 -6.55 3.20
CA ALA A 9 -13.45 -7.99 2.95
C ALA A 9 -12.44 -8.71 3.86
N TYR A 10 -11.30 -8.08 4.14
CA TYR A 10 -10.25 -8.65 5.01
C TYR A 10 -10.36 -8.21 6.48
N GLY A 11 -11.36 -7.40 6.84
CA GLY A 11 -11.51 -6.86 8.20
C GLY A 11 -10.36 -5.92 8.62
N TRP A 12 -9.61 -5.39 7.65
CA TRP A 12 -8.46 -4.52 7.90
C TRP A 12 -8.88 -3.08 8.16
N LYS A 13 -8.12 -2.43 9.05
CA LYS A 13 -8.27 -1.02 9.38
C LYS A 13 -6.92 -0.34 9.20
N VAL A 14 -6.95 0.87 8.66
CA VAL A 14 -5.79 1.76 8.61
C VAL A 14 -6.06 2.93 9.54
N GLY A 15 -5.20 3.11 10.55
CA GLY A 15 -5.36 4.19 11.53
C GLY A 15 -5.09 5.55 10.92
N SER A 16 -3.87 5.75 10.40
CA SER A 16 -3.51 6.91 9.58
C SER A 16 -2.87 6.50 8.25
N LEU A 17 -3.14 7.30 7.22
CA LEU A 17 -2.52 7.23 5.91
C LEU A 17 -1.87 8.57 5.63
N GLU A 18 -0.55 8.60 5.50
CA GLU A 18 0.23 9.84 5.45
C GLU A 18 1.23 9.81 4.27
N GLU A 19 1.66 10.99 3.81
CA GLU A 19 2.72 11.11 2.80
C GLU A 19 4.11 10.96 3.45
N MET A 20 5.06 10.33 2.75
CA MET A 20 6.48 10.28 3.13
C MET A 20 7.41 10.81 2.04
N THR A 21 8.60 11.27 2.46
CA THR A 21 9.65 11.84 1.59
C THR A 21 10.96 11.03 1.57
N THR A 22 11.07 9.97 2.38
CA THR A 22 12.31 9.17 2.53
C THR A 22 12.79 8.55 1.22
N GLU A 23 14.06 8.78 0.84
CA GLU A 23 14.61 8.52 -0.50
C GLU A 23 14.50 7.08 -1.01
N ASN A 24 14.58 6.08 -0.14
CA ASN A 24 14.82 4.70 -0.55
C ASN A 24 13.57 3.80 -0.61
N LEU A 25 12.39 4.31 -0.25
CA LEU A 25 11.17 3.51 -0.14
C LEU A 25 9.96 4.22 -0.78
N TYR A 26 9.02 3.41 -1.25
CA TYR A 26 7.74 3.87 -1.80
C TYR A 26 6.59 3.80 -0.78
N GLY A 27 6.69 2.91 0.21
CA GLY A 27 5.69 2.77 1.27
C GLY A 27 6.28 2.17 2.53
N LEU A 28 5.56 2.34 3.64
CA LEU A 28 5.85 1.73 4.93
C LEU A 28 4.55 1.45 5.69
N ASN A 29 4.42 0.23 6.21
CA ASN A 29 3.38 -0.15 7.14
C ASN A 29 3.94 -0.31 8.57
N PHE A 30 3.33 0.39 9.52
CA PHE A 30 3.64 0.27 10.95
C PHE A 30 2.51 -0.46 11.68
N ASP A 31 2.89 -1.45 12.49
CA ASP A 31 2.01 -2.21 13.37
C ASP A 31 0.73 -2.71 12.67
N HIS A 32 0.89 -3.40 11.54
CA HIS A 32 -0.20 -4.04 10.80
C HIS A 32 -1.37 -3.09 10.47
N GLY A 33 -1.05 -1.90 9.96
CA GLY A 33 -2.02 -0.91 9.48
C GLY A 33 -2.33 0.19 10.48
N LYS A 34 -1.71 0.21 11.66
CA LYS A 34 -1.86 1.35 12.59
C LYS A 34 -1.50 2.68 11.91
N ARG A 35 -0.45 2.67 11.10
CA ARG A 35 -0.08 3.78 10.22
C ARG A 35 0.53 3.24 8.92
N ILE A 36 0.08 3.78 7.80
CA ILE A 36 0.69 3.54 6.49
C ILE A 36 1.24 4.86 5.95
N LEU A 37 2.48 4.85 5.49
CA LEU A 37 3.08 5.95 4.76
C LEU A 37 3.18 5.59 3.28
N LEU A 38 2.85 6.51 2.40
CA LEU A 38 3.06 6.37 0.96
C LEU A 38 3.87 7.53 0.42
N ARG A 39 4.84 7.23 -0.44
CA ARG A 39 5.48 8.23 -1.27
C ARG A 39 4.50 8.63 -2.37
N LEU A 40 4.16 9.91 -2.44
CA LEU A 40 3.30 10.43 -3.50
C LEU A 40 4.08 11.14 -4.61
N ARG A 41 5.35 11.48 -4.36
CA ARG A 41 6.18 12.32 -5.24
C ARG A 41 7.49 11.65 -5.66
N SER A 42 7.99 12.03 -6.83
CA SER A 42 9.29 11.59 -7.33
C SER A 42 10.41 11.94 -6.34
N ASN A 43 11.38 11.04 -6.18
CA ASN A 43 12.60 11.31 -5.40
C ASN A 43 13.55 12.27 -6.12
N TYR A 44 13.43 12.37 -7.44
CA TYR A 44 14.24 13.28 -8.26
C TYR A 44 13.63 14.69 -8.38
N ASP A 45 12.29 14.80 -8.31
CA ASP A 45 11.56 16.06 -8.38
C ASP A 45 10.29 16.02 -7.50
N GLN A 46 10.32 16.70 -6.36
CA GLN A 46 9.20 16.71 -5.41
C GLN A 46 7.98 17.48 -5.92
N THR A 47 8.10 18.28 -6.98
CA THR A 47 6.95 18.95 -7.59
C THR A 47 6.12 17.98 -8.42
N GLN A 48 6.70 16.85 -8.83
CA GLN A 48 6.06 15.83 -9.65
C GLN A 48 5.46 14.70 -8.79
N PHE A 49 4.16 14.44 -8.97
CA PHE A 49 3.50 13.27 -8.39
C PHE A 49 3.87 11.98 -9.15
N LEU A 50 3.94 10.87 -8.43
CA LEU A 50 4.04 9.54 -9.01
C LEU A 50 2.73 9.17 -9.73
N PRO A 51 2.78 8.29 -10.75
CA PRO A 51 1.59 7.77 -11.38
C PRO A 51 0.64 7.14 -10.36
N PHE A 52 -0.66 7.42 -10.48
CA PHE A 52 -1.65 6.91 -9.53
C PHE A 52 -1.64 5.38 -9.40
N GLY A 53 -1.41 4.67 -10.51
CA GLY A 53 -1.31 3.21 -10.51
C GLY A 53 -0.16 2.69 -9.63
N MET A 54 0.98 3.39 -9.62
CA MET A 54 2.13 3.05 -8.78
C MET A 54 1.84 3.29 -7.29
N ILE A 55 1.21 4.41 -6.97
CA ILE A 55 0.77 4.73 -5.60
C ILE A 55 -0.22 3.67 -5.11
N MET A 56 -1.15 3.26 -5.97
CA MET A 56 -2.13 2.25 -5.62
C MET A 56 -1.51 0.87 -5.42
N ASP A 57 -0.62 0.46 -6.32
CA ASP A 57 0.10 -0.81 -6.19
C ASP A 57 0.89 -0.88 -4.88
N THR A 58 1.52 0.23 -4.51
CA THR A 58 2.21 0.40 -3.23
C THR A 58 1.22 0.35 -2.06
N MET A 59 0.05 0.99 -2.15
CA MET A 59 -0.99 0.86 -1.11
C MET A 59 -1.42 -0.60 -0.90
N LEU A 60 -1.58 -1.37 -1.98
CA LEU A 60 -1.94 -2.80 -1.88
C LEU A 60 -0.79 -3.63 -1.28
N HIS A 61 0.46 -3.28 -1.60
CA HIS A 61 1.65 -3.86 -0.97
C HIS A 61 1.63 -3.63 0.54
N GLU A 62 1.43 -2.38 0.97
CA GLU A 62 1.38 -2.03 2.38
C GLU A 62 0.18 -2.68 3.08
N LEU A 63 -0.96 -2.86 2.42
CA LEU A 63 -2.08 -3.62 3.00
C LEU A 63 -1.74 -5.10 3.19
N ALA A 64 -0.96 -5.72 2.31
CA ALA A 64 -0.50 -7.11 2.50
C ALA A 64 0.36 -7.26 3.77
N HIS A 65 1.07 -6.21 4.18
CA HIS A 65 1.80 -6.17 5.45
C HIS A 65 0.89 -6.23 6.71
N ASN A 66 -0.42 -6.03 6.58
CA ASN A 66 -1.36 -6.30 7.69
C ASN A 66 -1.43 -7.79 8.04
N ALA A 67 -1.11 -8.70 7.10
CA ALA A 67 -1.09 -10.14 7.33
C ALA A 67 0.32 -10.74 7.41
N HIS A 68 1.32 -10.11 6.76
CA HIS A 68 2.64 -10.71 6.58
C HIS A 68 3.77 -9.68 6.74
N ASN A 69 4.64 -9.85 7.74
CA ASN A 69 5.74 -8.91 7.98
C ASN A 69 6.88 -8.99 6.95
N GLY A 70 7.17 -10.19 6.42
CA GLY A 70 8.25 -10.40 5.44
C GLY A 70 7.74 -10.69 4.04
N HIS A 71 8.56 -10.42 3.03
CA HIS A 71 8.28 -10.63 1.61
C HIS A 71 8.49 -12.09 1.16
N GLY A 72 7.88 -13.06 1.86
CA GLY A 72 7.87 -14.47 1.45
C GLY A 72 6.72 -14.80 0.49
N ASP A 73 6.62 -16.07 0.07
CA ASP A 73 5.60 -16.52 -0.90
C ASP A 73 4.15 -16.19 -0.49
N SER A 74 3.84 -16.25 0.81
CA SER A 74 2.51 -15.90 1.33
C SER A 74 2.23 -14.40 1.20
N PHE A 75 3.25 -13.55 1.34
CA PHE A 75 3.11 -12.11 1.11
C PHE A 75 2.78 -11.83 -0.36
N TYR A 76 3.57 -12.38 -1.29
CA TYR A 76 3.36 -12.15 -2.72
C TYR A 76 2.01 -12.68 -3.19
N ARG A 77 1.60 -13.89 -2.76
CA ARG A 77 0.26 -14.42 -3.06
C ARG A 77 -0.86 -13.51 -2.56
N THR A 78 -0.73 -12.96 -1.36
CA THR A 78 -1.71 -12.00 -0.84
C THR A 78 -1.72 -10.73 -1.69
N TRP A 79 -0.56 -10.13 -1.96
CA TRP A 79 -0.47 -8.91 -2.75
C TRP A 79 -1.01 -9.09 -4.18
N ASP A 80 -0.71 -10.20 -4.84
CA ASP A 80 -1.27 -10.57 -6.16
C ASP A 80 -2.79 -10.61 -6.11
N LYS A 81 -3.35 -11.32 -5.11
CA LYS A 81 -4.80 -11.39 -4.91
C LYS A 81 -5.42 -10.02 -4.67
N LEU A 82 -4.79 -9.15 -3.87
CA LEU A 82 -5.28 -7.79 -3.65
C LEU A 82 -5.30 -6.96 -4.94
N ARG A 83 -4.33 -7.17 -5.86
CA ARG A 83 -4.36 -6.52 -7.19
C ARG A 83 -5.50 -7.05 -8.06
N GLU A 84 -5.68 -8.37 -8.11
CA GLU A 84 -6.79 -8.99 -8.85
C GLU A 84 -8.15 -8.48 -8.37
N GLU A 85 -8.35 -8.45 -7.04
CA GLU A 85 -9.55 -7.88 -6.44
C GLU A 85 -9.71 -6.40 -6.78
N TYR A 86 -8.64 -5.60 -6.71
CA TYR A 86 -8.69 -4.18 -7.05
C TYR A 86 -9.09 -3.91 -8.51
N TYR A 87 -8.57 -4.68 -9.46
CA TYR A 87 -8.86 -4.51 -10.89
C TYR A 87 -10.20 -5.12 -11.34
N SER A 88 -10.86 -5.90 -10.47
CA SER A 88 -12.19 -6.47 -10.73
C SER A 88 -13.34 -5.66 -10.09
N LEU A 89 -13.03 -4.59 -9.35
CA LEU A 89 -13.99 -3.61 -8.84
C LEU A 89 -14.48 -2.66 -9.93
#